data_AF-A0A0J6F6C1-F1
#
_entry.id   AF-A0A0J6F6C1-F1
#
_cell.length_a   1.000
_cell.length_b   1.000
_cell.length_c   1.000
_cell.angle_alpha   90.00
_cell.angle_beta   90.00
_cell.angle_gamma   90.00
#
_symmetry.space_group_name_H-M   'P 1'
#
loop_
_entity.id
_entity.type
_entity.pdbx_description
1 polymer ?
#
loop_
_entity_poly.entity_id
_entity_poly.type
_entity_poly.pdbx_seq_one_letter_code
_entity_poly.pdbx_strand_id
1 'polypeptide(L)'
;METEYLSGEELDREIVQLLDDYRFAHAPDFRSRTDLSADDVAESIRKSEAAEDRFSAAFSDRPNWDLARLRDFSSGSYERALEIVRDWARSIVWPGNGEGGLLTQTAATSQACSRQLEQFMESSLWPFVKIVRVYLEAAVLRLGLVLTDLPGFRDANAARVLTTRQYLSNCDHIFVVSGISRAIDDATISNVIEEHVKTPPSVGRTRTPGLTVVCSRAAELNSRIMGRYENEIDTTERRRLENELRLAYAGNVLDWRRHREAEIAHLALFVNARNSSVAVRLRERFPDVEFEVFCVDMGHYQRPFNEKQVKLSGIPTLRRFCHSIPAASLYATGRNFLNISLPSLVNSLEVWYDSGTHARSQPLLNQVSIRDLFGKLDSLKQNWTDEQHHLGQASLRTSYRRNREAIQAAANAACEEWDSWHHDNSFDKWFDVLSSALDGLKENARAAQAPRSLLSSFIYWKYDIERIIQEAQLAYMNSLRSLKRDATGGHAISLITKSMAPAYRICARDRGSGVHVRSQCCIHNQVKNTGIFDSIDQEVQRSLEAFAHRTASSLYEQVKGVFEAIDSAIAAVDTADETLIETHPAFFESMGHVLPWAKDFVTQRTQRRKCAFHRPGIMSTSK
;
A
#
# COMPACT_ATOMS: atom_id res chain seq x y z
N MET A 1 -2.01 -5.77 23.20
CA MET A 1 -3.24 -5.59 22.42
C MET A 1 -3.69 -4.16 22.60
N GLU A 2 -4.09 -3.52 21.52
CA GLU A 2 -4.66 -2.16 21.53
C GLU A 2 -5.98 -2.21 20.75
N THR A 3 -7.05 -1.67 21.33
CA THR A 3 -8.36 -1.58 20.68
C THR A 3 -8.75 -0.11 20.56
N GLU A 4 -8.90 0.38 19.34
CA GLU A 4 -9.50 1.69 19.06
C GLU A 4 -11.00 1.53 18.80
N TYR A 5 -11.80 2.47 19.31
CA TYR A 5 -13.25 2.48 19.18
C TYR A 5 -13.78 3.91 19.06
N LEU A 6 -14.98 4.05 18.49
CA LEU A 6 -15.65 5.34 18.32
C LEU A 6 -16.08 5.89 19.69
N SER A 7 -15.73 7.15 19.96
CA SER A 7 -16.11 7.84 21.19
C SER A 7 -16.51 9.29 20.90
N GLY A 8 -17.30 9.90 21.80
CA GLY A 8 -17.76 11.29 21.67
C GLY A 8 -18.36 11.62 20.29
N GLU A 9 -17.86 12.69 19.68
CA GLU A 9 -18.31 13.19 18.37
C GLU A 9 -18.10 12.22 17.20
N GLU A 10 -17.21 11.22 17.32
CA GLU A 10 -17.04 10.21 16.27
C GLU A 10 -18.19 9.20 16.29
N LEU A 11 -18.63 8.81 17.48
CA LEU A 11 -19.75 7.88 17.66
C LEU A 11 -21.07 8.52 17.21
N ASP A 12 -21.30 9.79 17.55
CA ASP A 12 -22.51 10.53 17.12
C ASP A 12 -22.59 10.67 15.60
N ARG A 13 -21.47 10.97 14.91
CA ARG A 13 -21.41 11.06 13.45
C ARG A 13 -21.69 9.72 12.76
N GLU A 14 -21.13 8.63 13.28
CA GLU A 14 -21.39 7.28 12.74
C GLU A 14 -22.87 6.89 12.90
N ILE A 15 -23.48 7.25 14.04
CA ILE A 15 -24.90 7.02 14.34
C ILE A 15 -25.82 7.76 13.36
N VAL A 16 -25.53 9.03 13.07
CA VAL A 16 -26.27 9.82 12.07
C VAL A 16 -26.20 9.14 10.69
N GLN A 17 -24.99 8.76 10.25
CA GLN A 17 -24.81 8.09 8.96
C GLN A 17 -25.56 6.75 8.85
N LEU A 18 -25.53 5.93 9.91
CA LEU A 18 -26.26 4.65 9.94
C LEU A 18 -27.78 4.86 9.96
N LEU A 19 -28.28 5.90 10.62
CA LEU A 19 -29.69 6.25 10.63
C LEU A 19 -30.17 6.69 9.22
N ASP A 20 -29.35 7.47 8.52
CA ASP A 20 -29.63 7.93 7.15
C ASP A 20 -29.64 6.76 6.16
N ASP A 21 -28.59 5.93 6.16
CA ASP A 21 -28.48 4.76 5.25
C ASP A 21 -29.62 3.76 5.47
N TYR A 22 -30.04 3.52 6.73
CA TYR A 22 -31.21 2.69 7.06
C TYR A 22 -32.53 3.29 6.58
N ARG A 23 -32.77 4.60 6.84
CA ARG A 23 -34.03 5.25 6.47
C ARG A 23 -34.20 5.39 4.95
N PHE A 24 -33.11 5.49 4.20
CA PHE A 24 -33.13 5.72 2.75
C PHE A 24 -33.82 4.61 1.96
N ALA A 25 -33.58 3.32 2.27
CA ALA A 25 -34.22 2.21 1.58
C ALA A 25 -35.63 1.88 2.11
N HIS A 26 -35.96 2.38 3.30
CA HIS A 26 -37.30 2.23 3.91
C HIS A 26 -38.26 3.38 3.61
N ALA A 27 -37.80 4.46 2.94
CA ALA A 27 -38.66 5.55 2.50
C ALA A 27 -39.82 5.02 1.63
N PRO A 28 -41.07 5.51 1.80
CA PRO A 28 -42.26 4.94 1.15
C PRO A 28 -42.16 4.77 -0.37
N ASP A 29 -41.53 5.73 -1.05
CA ASP A 29 -41.38 5.73 -2.51
C ASP A 29 -40.18 4.91 -3.02
N PHE A 30 -39.32 4.35 -2.15
CA PHE A 30 -38.02 3.79 -2.55
C PHE A 30 -38.11 2.77 -3.70
N ARG A 31 -39.13 1.90 -3.68
CA ARG A 31 -39.37 0.87 -4.71
C ARG A 31 -40.05 1.38 -5.98
N SER A 32 -40.73 2.53 -5.91
CA SER A 32 -41.44 3.16 -7.05
C SER A 32 -40.62 4.26 -7.73
N ARG A 33 -39.60 4.82 -7.05
CA ARG A 33 -38.78 5.94 -7.56
C ARG A 33 -38.18 5.67 -8.93
N THR A 34 -37.87 6.75 -9.65
CA THR A 34 -37.32 6.75 -11.01
C THR A 34 -36.16 7.75 -11.16
N ASP A 35 -34.96 7.39 -10.65
CA ASP A 35 -33.72 8.20 -10.64
C ASP A 35 -32.40 7.45 -10.25
N LEU A 36 -32.38 6.11 -10.04
CA LEU A 36 -31.17 5.30 -9.70
C LEU A 36 -30.92 4.19 -10.75
N SER A 37 -29.68 3.79 -11.03
CA SER A 37 -29.43 2.54 -11.77
C SER A 37 -29.83 1.31 -10.93
N ALA A 38 -29.93 0.13 -11.55
CA ALA A 38 -30.15 -1.11 -10.80
C ALA A 38 -29.06 -1.36 -9.75
N ASP A 39 -27.82 -0.98 -10.07
CA ASP A 39 -26.65 -1.08 -9.20
C ASP A 39 -26.76 -0.13 -7.99
N ASP A 40 -27.31 1.06 -8.19
CA ASP A 40 -27.56 2.02 -7.11
C ASP A 40 -28.74 1.64 -6.23
N VAL A 41 -29.79 1.02 -6.78
CA VAL A 41 -30.84 0.40 -5.97
C VAL A 41 -30.23 -0.70 -5.11
N ALA A 42 -29.38 -1.54 -5.69
CA ALA A 42 -28.66 -2.59 -4.96
C ALA A 42 -27.64 -2.04 -3.94
N GLU A 43 -26.95 -0.93 -4.22
CA GLU A 43 -26.06 -0.25 -3.26
C GLU A 43 -26.85 0.35 -2.09
N SER A 44 -27.95 1.04 -2.37
CA SER A 44 -28.82 1.62 -1.34
C SER A 44 -29.45 0.56 -0.44
N ILE A 45 -29.85 -0.58 -1.02
CA ILE A 45 -30.31 -1.76 -0.27
C ILE A 45 -29.17 -2.31 0.59
N ARG A 46 -27.99 -2.61 0.01
CA ARG A 46 -26.83 -3.15 0.76
C ARG A 46 -26.40 -2.26 1.93
N LYS A 47 -26.50 -0.93 1.79
CA LYS A 47 -26.22 0.03 2.87
C LYS A 47 -27.28 0.00 3.96
N SER A 48 -28.56 -0.07 3.61
CA SER A 48 -29.65 -0.21 4.59
C SER A 48 -29.60 -1.55 5.32
N GLU A 49 -29.29 -2.63 4.61
CA GLU A 49 -29.05 -3.96 5.18
C GLU A 49 -27.86 -3.92 6.15
N ALA A 50 -26.74 -3.31 5.74
CA ALA A 50 -25.58 -3.09 6.61
C ALA A 50 -25.92 -2.27 7.87
N ALA A 51 -26.75 -1.23 7.75
CA ALA A 51 -27.18 -0.43 8.89
C ALA A 51 -28.14 -1.21 9.83
N GLU A 52 -29.11 -1.96 9.28
CA GLU A 52 -30.01 -2.83 10.04
C GLU A 52 -29.23 -3.90 10.83
N ASP A 53 -28.27 -4.56 10.16
CA ASP A 53 -27.33 -5.51 10.73
C ASP A 53 -26.46 -4.92 11.86
N ARG A 54 -25.95 -3.70 11.66
CA ARG A 54 -25.02 -3.05 12.58
C ARG A 54 -25.72 -2.51 13.82
N PHE A 55 -26.92 -1.93 13.69
CA PHE A 55 -27.77 -1.60 14.83
C PHE A 55 -28.22 -2.86 15.58
N SER A 56 -28.60 -3.92 14.87
CA SER A 56 -29.03 -5.18 15.49
C SER A 56 -27.91 -5.84 16.29
N ALA A 57 -26.68 -5.85 15.76
CA ALA A 57 -25.51 -6.33 16.48
C ALA A 57 -25.16 -5.47 17.71
N ALA A 58 -25.42 -4.16 17.67
CA ALA A 58 -25.08 -3.23 18.73
C ALA A 58 -26.10 -3.19 19.88
N PHE A 59 -27.40 -3.34 19.58
CA PHE A 59 -28.47 -2.93 20.48
C PHE A 59 -29.64 -3.92 20.63
N SER A 60 -29.58 -5.11 20.01
CA SER A 60 -30.63 -6.14 20.19
C SER A 60 -30.73 -6.71 21.61
N ASP A 61 -29.75 -6.42 22.47
CA ASP A 61 -29.72 -6.72 23.91
C ASP A 61 -30.51 -5.70 24.76
N ARG A 62 -31.01 -4.60 24.19
CA ARG A 62 -31.62 -3.48 24.94
C ARG A 62 -33.12 -3.66 25.19
N PRO A 63 -33.63 -3.34 26.41
CA PRO A 63 -35.05 -3.50 26.75
C PRO A 63 -36.00 -2.53 26.03
N ASN A 64 -35.47 -1.52 25.35
CA ASN A 64 -36.21 -0.57 24.51
C ASN A 64 -35.87 -0.68 23.01
N TRP A 65 -35.28 -1.81 22.60
CA TRP A 65 -34.95 -2.12 21.22
C TRP A 65 -36.21 -2.35 20.37
N ASP A 66 -36.44 -1.45 19.41
CA ASP A 66 -37.38 -1.64 18.32
C ASP A 66 -36.93 -0.78 17.14
N LEU A 67 -36.28 -1.44 16.16
CA LEU A 67 -35.76 -0.78 14.97
C LEU A 67 -36.88 -0.29 14.02
N ALA A 68 -38.10 -0.83 14.12
CA ALA A 68 -39.23 -0.35 13.32
C ALA A 68 -39.65 1.08 13.70
N ARG A 69 -39.33 1.55 14.92
CA ARG A 69 -39.52 2.96 15.33
C ARG A 69 -38.72 3.94 14.48
N LEU A 70 -37.58 3.51 13.93
CA LEU A 70 -36.78 4.31 13.00
C LEU A 70 -37.38 4.38 11.58
N ARG A 71 -38.46 3.64 11.29
CA ARG A 71 -39.22 3.67 10.02
C ARG A 71 -40.44 4.64 10.06
N ASP A 72 -40.53 5.53 11.06
CA ASP A 72 -41.50 6.64 11.07
C ASP A 72 -41.06 7.76 10.10
N PHE A 73 -41.96 8.20 9.22
CA PHE A 73 -41.73 9.25 8.22
C PHE A 73 -42.67 10.46 8.36
N SER A 74 -43.28 10.69 9.53
CA SER A 74 -44.06 11.92 9.78
C SER A 74 -43.18 13.18 9.79
N SER A 75 -43.81 14.36 9.82
CA SER A 75 -43.11 15.60 10.19
C SER A 75 -42.47 15.48 11.59
N GLY A 76 -41.23 15.96 11.71
CA GLY A 76 -40.45 15.86 12.95
C GLY A 76 -40.07 14.43 13.37
N SER A 77 -40.17 13.44 12.48
CA SER A 77 -39.85 12.03 12.79
C SER A 77 -38.34 11.75 12.84
N TYR A 78 -37.54 12.51 12.08
CA TYR A 78 -36.10 12.31 11.98
C TYR A 78 -35.39 12.62 13.32
N GLU A 79 -35.74 13.75 13.93
CA GLU A 79 -35.20 14.21 15.20
C GLU A 79 -35.57 13.24 16.34
N ARG A 80 -36.80 12.69 16.31
CA ARG A 80 -37.23 11.63 17.23
C ARG A 80 -36.46 10.33 17.04
N ALA A 81 -36.21 9.94 15.78
CA ALA A 81 -35.43 8.75 15.46
C ALA A 81 -33.97 8.89 15.90
N LEU A 82 -33.35 10.06 15.68
CA LEU A 82 -31.98 10.35 16.08
C LEU A 82 -31.80 10.29 17.61
N GLU A 83 -32.72 10.87 18.39
CA GLU A 83 -32.60 10.83 19.85
C GLU A 83 -32.79 9.40 20.42
N ILE A 84 -33.59 8.54 19.77
CA ILE A 84 -33.69 7.11 20.13
C ILE A 84 -32.35 6.40 19.95
N VAL A 85 -31.64 6.62 18.84
CA VAL A 85 -30.34 5.97 18.60
C VAL A 85 -29.25 6.56 19.50
N ARG A 86 -29.32 7.87 19.82
CA ARG A 86 -28.47 8.50 20.85
C ARG A 86 -28.68 7.91 22.24
N ASP A 87 -29.91 7.61 22.63
CA ASP A 87 -30.21 6.90 23.89
C ASP A 87 -29.59 5.50 23.91
N TRP A 88 -29.71 4.73 22.82
CA TRP A 88 -29.05 3.43 22.71
C TRP A 88 -27.53 3.55 22.84
N ALA A 89 -26.91 4.53 22.18
CA ALA A 89 -25.48 4.77 22.25
C ALA A 89 -24.98 5.26 23.63
N ARG A 90 -25.74 6.13 24.31
CA ARG A 90 -25.48 6.53 25.70
C ARG A 90 -25.51 5.36 26.68
N SER A 91 -26.09 4.22 26.30
CA SER A 91 -26.13 3.00 27.13
C SER A 91 -24.97 2.01 26.89
N ILE A 92 -24.04 2.30 25.97
CA ILE A 92 -22.87 1.42 25.71
C ILE A 92 -21.92 1.44 26.90
N VAL A 93 -21.56 0.26 27.41
CA VAL A 93 -20.59 0.10 28.51
C VAL A 93 -19.26 -0.37 27.95
N TRP A 94 -18.28 0.54 27.93
CA TRP A 94 -16.93 0.28 27.42
C TRP A 94 -16.03 -0.37 28.49
N PRO A 95 -15.27 -1.43 28.17
CA PRO A 95 -14.30 -2.02 29.09
C PRO A 95 -13.21 -1.00 29.47
N GLY A 96 -12.87 -0.92 30.76
CA GLY A 96 -11.82 -0.01 31.26
C GLY A 96 -12.26 1.46 31.40
N ASN A 97 -13.56 1.71 31.58
CA ASN A 97 -14.17 3.02 31.86
C ASN A 97 -14.24 4.03 30.68
N GLY A 98 -13.82 3.66 29.47
CA GLY A 98 -14.27 4.28 28.21
C GLY A 98 -13.77 5.69 27.85
N GLU A 99 -13.13 6.43 28.77
CA GLU A 99 -12.63 7.78 28.51
C GLU A 99 -11.37 7.77 27.62
N GLY A 100 -11.56 7.84 26.30
CA GLY A 100 -10.49 8.13 25.34
C GLY A 100 -10.51 7.40 23.99
N GLY A 101 -11.46 6.46 23.76
CA GLY A 101 -11.57 5.77 22.47
C GLY A 101 -10.43 4.78 22.14
N LEU A 102 -9.54 4.51 23.10
CA LEU A 102 -8.42 3.58 23.01
C LEU A 102 -8.36 2.75 24.31
N LEU A 103 -8.07 1.45 24.20
CA LEU A 103 -7.78 0.58 25.34
C LEU A 103 -6.58 -0.32 25.06
N THR A 104 -5.57 -0.28 25.94
CA THR A 104 -4.36 -1.09 25.84
C THR A 104 -4.34 -2.16 26.93
N GLN A 105 -4.15 -3.43 26.54
CA GLN A 105 -4.07 -4.58 27.45
C GLN A 105 -2.93 -5.54 27.05
N THR A 106 -2.39 -6.25 28.03
CA THR A 106 -1.37 -7.30 27.83
C THR A 106 -1.91 -8.66 28.27
N ALA A 107 -1.59 -9.71 27.52
CA ALA A 107 -1.96 -11.09 27.82
C ALA A 107 -0.71 -11.99 27.82
N ALA A 108 -0.56 -12.82 28.86
CA ALA A 108 0.58 -13.74 28.99
C ALA A 108 0.42 -15.03 28.16
N THR A 109 -0.77 -15.32 27.62
CA THR A 109 -1.04 -16.50 26.79
C THR A 109 -1.98 -16.14 25.63
N SER A 110 -1.94 -16.94 24.56
CA SER A 110 -2.87 -16.81 23.43
C SER A 110 -4.33 -16.93 23.89
N GLN A 111 -4.63 -17.83 24.83
CA GLN A 111 -5.97 -18.03 25.39
C GLN A 111 -6.48 -16.83 26.19
N ALA A 112 -5.60 -16.13 26.91
CA ALA A 112 -5.96 -14.87 27.57
C ALA A 112 -6.18 -13.74 26.55
N CYS A 113 -5.40 -13.71 25.47
CA CYS A 113 -5.59 -12.78 24.36
C CYS A 113 -6.92 -13.03 23.63
N SER A 114 -7.28 -14.28 23.34
CA SER A 114 -8.60 -14.64 22.77
C SER A 114 -9.75 -14.11 23.61
N ARG A 115 -9.73 -14.31 24.95
CA ARG A 115 -10.77 -13.78 25.84
C ARG A 115 -10.84 -12.25 25.89
N GLN A 116 -9.72 -11.56 25.68
CA GLN A 116 -9.70 -10.10 25.53
C GLN A 116 -10.27 -9.67 24.16
N LEU A 117 -10.09 -10.46 23.10
CA LEU A 117 -10.65 -10.23 21.77
C LEU A 117 -12.16 -10.53 21.71
N GLU A 118 -12.60 -11.62 22.34
CA GLU A 118 -14.02 -12.03 22.47
C GLU A 118 -14.89 -10.86 22.99
N GLN A 119 -14.39 -10.12 24.00
CA GLN A 119 -15.03 -8.92 24.56
C GLN A 119 -15.27 -7.78 23.55
N PHE A 120 -14.56 -7.74 22.43
CA PHE A 120 -14.67 -6.71 21.41
C PHE A 120 -15.19 -7.21 20.05
N MET A 121 -15.06 -8.50 19.74
CA MET A 121 -15.37 -9.08 18.43
C MET A 121 -16.64 -9.94 18.42
N GLU A 122 -17.03 -10.50 19.57
CA GLU A 122 -18.20 -11.37 19.75
C GLU A 122 -19.29 -10.74 20.64
N SER A 123 -19.00 -9.57 21.23
CA SER A 123 -19.96 -8.75 21.99
C SER A 123 -20.72 -7.75 21.10
N SER A 124 -21.68 -7.03 21.70
CA SER A 124 -22.36 -5.89 21.06
C SER A 124 -21.47 -4.66 20.82
N LEU A 125 -20.17 -4.72 21.12
CA LEU A 125 -19.23 -3.59 20.93
C LEU A 125 -18.57 -3.56 19.54
N TRP A 126 -18.45 -4.71 18.83
CA TRP A 126 -17.76 -4.76 17.54
C TRP A 126 -18.28 -3.74 16.49
N PRO A 127 -19.59 -3.38 16.44
CA PRO A 127 -20.11 -2.36 15.53
C PRO A 127 -19.43 -0.98 15.62
N PHE A 128 -18.81 -0.67 16.75
CA PHE A 128 -18.17 0.63 17.01
C PHE A 128 -16.66 0.53 17.30
N VAL A 129 -16.08 -0.67 17.16
CA VAL A 129 -14.62 -0.86 17.18
C VAL A 129 -14.05 -0.46 15.82
N LYS A 130 -13.03 0.41 15.81
CA LYS A 130 -12.33 0.87 14.61
C LYS A 130 -11.32 -0.17 14.12
N ILE A 131 -10.46 -0.63 15.04
CA ILE A 131 -9.38 -1.58 14.77
C ILE A 131 -8.89 -2.20 16.07
N VAL A 132 -8.49 -3.47 16.03
CA VAL A 132 -7.77 -4.15 17.12
C VAL A 132 -6.37 -4.55 16.63
N ARG A 133 -5.33 -4.11 17.34
CA ARG A 133 -3.93 -4.42 17.03
C ARG A 133 -3.38 -5.44 18.03
N VAL A 134 -3.00 -6.62 17.51
CA VAL A 134 -2.42 -7.72 18.30
C VAL A 134 -0.92 -7.80 18.05
N TYR A 135 -0.15 -7.15 18.92
CA TYR A 135 1.31 -7.24 18.95
C TYR A 135 1.74 -8.59 19.54
N LEU A 136 2.60 -9.32 18.81
CA LEU A 136 3.05 -10.66 19.18
C LEU A 136 4.46 -10.95 18.64
N GLU A 137 5.29 -11.64 19.40
CA GLU A 137 6.65 -12.01 18.98
C GLU A 137 6.61 -13.20 18.01
N ALA A 138 6.53 -12.92 16.71
CA ALA A 138 6.66 -13.94 15.67
C ALA A 138 7.69 -13.54 14.62
N ALA A 139 8.56 -14.49 14.28
CA ALA A 139 9.61 -14.31 13.29
C ALA A 139 9.13 -13.73 11.95
N VAL A 140 7.88 -14.04 11.53
CA VAL A 140 7.29 -13.56 10.26
C VAL A 140 7.03 -12.05 10.26
N LEU A 141 6.65 -11.47 11.41
CA LEU A 141 6.33 -10.04 11.55
C LEU A 141 7.59 -9.17 11.70
N ARG A 142 8.72 -9.77 12.13
CA ARG A 142 10.00 -9.11 12.44
C ARG A 142 10.59 -8.25 11.31
N LEU A 143 10.15 -8.43 10.06
CA LEU A 143 10.56 -7.61 8.91
C LEU A 143 9.57 -6.46 8.61
N GLY A 144 8.79 -6.01 9.60
CA GLY A 144 7.79 -4.95 9.40
C GLY A 144 6.55 -5.40 8.63
N LEU A 145 6.32 -6.72 8.50
CA LEU A 145 5.09 -7.25 7.92
C LEU A 145 3.96 -7.12 8.94
N VAL A 146 2.92 -6.37 8.58
CA VAL A 146 1.64 -6.35 9.31
C VAL A 146 0.67 -7.30 8.60
N LEU A 147 -0.05 -8.12 9.37
CA LEU A 147 -1.12 -8.97 8.88
C LEU A 147 -2.44 -8.46 9.47
N THR A 148 -3.42 -8.19 8.61
CA THR A 148 -4.80 -7.88 9.03
C THR A 148 -5.69 -9.07 8.70
N ASP A 149 -6.47 -9.54 9.67
CA ASP A 149 -7.57 -10.49 9.44
C ASP A 149 -8.86 -9.69 9.18
N LEU A 150 -9.68 -10.13 8.24
CA LEU A 150 -10.82 -9.37 7.73
C LEU A 150 -12.05 -10.28 7.52
N PRO A 151 -13.27 -9.83 7.88
CA PRO A 151 -14.50 -10.57 7.59
C PRO A 151 -14.63 -10.92 6.10
N GLY A 152 -14.94 -12.19 5.81
CA GLY A 152 -15.04 -12.66 4.42
C GLY A 152 -16.22 -12.06 3.66
N PHE A 153 -16.14 -12.00 2.33
CA PHE A 153 -17.20 -11.51 1.41
C PHE A 153 -18.54 -12.29 1.46
N ARG A 154 -18.69 -13.24 2.39
CA ARG A 154 -19.89 -14.05 2.63
C ARG A 154 -20.25 -14.10 4.13
N ASP A 155 -19.75 -13.15 4.93
CA ASP A 155 -20.28 -12.90 6.28
C ASP A 155 -21.77 -12.60 6.17
N ALA A 156 -22.57 -13.03 7.16
CA ALA A 156 -24.00 -12.77 7.19
C ALA A 156 -24.30 -11.28 7.46
N ASN A 157 -23.34 -10.56 8.06
CA ASN A 157 -23.45 -9.14 8.37
C ASN A 157 -22.91 -8.27 7.22
N ALA A 158 -23.79 -7.53 6.56
CA ALA A 158 -23.44 -6.70 5.40
C ALA A 158 -22.49 -5.54 5.74
N ALA A 159 -22.52 -5.00 6.96
CA ALA A 159 -21.58 -3.96 7.39
C ALA A 159 -20.14 -4.49 7.47
N ARG A 160 -19.94 -5.70 8.02
CA ARG A 160 -18.62 -6.36 8.03
C ARG A 160 -18.05 -6.53 6.63
N VAL A 161 -18.88 -6.94 5.66
CA VAL A 161 -18.48 -7.07 4.25
C VAL A 161 -18.10 -5.72 3.63
N LEU A 162 -18.83 -4.64 3.96
CA LEU A 162 -18.54 -3.29 3.47
C LEU A 162 -17.21 -2.75 4.02
N THR A 163 -16.95 -2.91 5.32
CA THR A 163 -15.68 -2.52 5.96
C THR A 163 -14.50 -3.29 5.36
N THR A 164 -14.63 -4.60 5.11
CA THR A 164 -13.56 -5.38 4.44
C THR A 164 -13.21 -4.81 3.07
N ARG A 165 -14.21 -4.50 2.21
CA ARG A 165 -13.97 -3.93 0.86
C ARG A 165 -13.24 -2.59 0.90
N GLN A 166 -13.59 -1.74 1.85
CA GLN A 166 -12.90 -0.47 2.06
C GLN A 166 -11.45 -0.70 2.54
N TYR A 167 -11.23 -1.60 3.49
CA TYR A 167 -9.89 -1.87 4.03
C TYR A 167 -8.95 -2.52 3.00
N LEU A 168 -9.44 -3.49 2.21
CA LEU A 168 -8.69 -4.12 1.11
C LEU A 168 -8.18 -3.10 0.06
N SER A 169 -8.87 -1.96 -0.07
CA SER A 169 -8.45 -0.87 -0.95
C SER A 169 -7.20 -0.12 -0.45
N ASN A 170 -6.81 -0.31 0.82
CA ASN A 170 -5.62 0.32 1.42
C ASN A 170 -4.44 -0.66 1.62
N CYS A 171 -4.61 -1.96 1.35
CA CYS A 171 -3.55 -2.95 1.52
C CYS A 171 -2.50 -2.90 0.38
N ASP A 172 -1.22 -3.08 0.71
CA ASP A 172 -0.14 -3.32 -0.26
C ASP A 172 -0.27 -4.69 -0.95
N HIS A 173 -0.77 -5.70 -0.21
CA HIS A 173 -0.85 -7.08 -0.67
C HIS A 173 -2.08 -7.78 -0.08
N ILE A 174 -2.79 -8.57 -0.89
CA ILE A 174 -4.03 -9.25 -0.54
C ILE A 174 -3.83 -10.78 -0.64
N PHE A 175 -4.19 -11.49 0.44
CA PHE A 175 -4.22 -12.95 0.49
C PHE A 175 -5.67 -13.45 0.45
N VAL A 176 -6.05 -14.19 -0.59
CA VAL A 176 -7.37 -14.82 -0.70
C VAL A 176 -7.27 -16.29 -0.32
N VAL A 177 -7.76 -16.65 0.86
CA VAL A 177 -7.73 -18.02 1.37
C VAL A 177 -8.98 -18.79 0.94
N SER A 178 -8.80 -19.94 0.31
CA SER A 178 -9.90 -20.85 -0.04
C SER A 178 -9.51 -22.31 0.23
N GLY A 179 -10.49 -23.23 0.26
CA GLY A 179 -10.21 -24.67 0.31
C GLY A 179 -9.85 -25.19 -1.08
N ILE A 180 -8.75 -25.95 -1.20
CA ILE A 180 -8.25 -26.44 -2.50
C ILE A 180 -9.30 -27.18 -3.34
N SER A 181 -10.26 -27.86 -2.68
CA SER A 181 -11.37 -28.56 -3.32
C SER A 181 -12.40 -27.67 -4.01
N ARG A 182 -12.41 -26.36 -3.72
CA ARG A 182 -13.34 -25.36 -4.28
C ARG A 182 -12.65 -24.13 -4.88
N ALA A 183 -11.33 -23.98 -4.71
CA ALA A 183 -10.60 -22.75 -5.02
C ALA A 183 -10.78 -22.29 -6.48
N ILE A 184 -10.85 -23.22 -7.43
CA ILE A 184 -11.05 -22.90 -8.85
C ILE A 184 -12.39 -22.20 -9.11
N ASP A 185 -13.40 -22.46 -8.28
CA ASP A 185 -14.78 -21.98 -8.42
C ASP A 185 -15.21 -21.02 -7.29
N ASP A 186 -14.25 -20.54 -6.50
CA ASP A 186 -14.55 -19.63 -5.40
C ASP A 186 -14.72 -18.20 -5.91
N ALA A 187 -15.98 -17.77 -6.02
CA ALA A 187 -16.35 -16.42 -6.43
C ALA A 187 -15.62 -15.31 -5.65
N THR A 188 -15.20 -15.55 -4.40
CA THR A 188 -14.41 -14.55 -3.63
C THR A 188 -13.08 -14.21 -4.32
N ILE A 189 -12.47 -15.12 -5.09
CA ILE A 189 -11.26 -14.83 -5.89
C ILE A 189 -11.61 -13.94 -7.09
N SER A 190 -12.69 -14.24 -7.83
CA SER A 190 -13.21 -13.38 -8.91
C SER A 190 -13.49 -11.96 -8.39
N ASN A 191 -14.27 -11.84 -7.32
CA ASN A 191 -14.65 -10.56 -6.74
C ASN A 191 -13.42 -9.74 -6.30
N VAL A 192 -12.42 -10.33 -5.61
CA VAL A 192 -11.21 -9.59 -5.21
C VAL A 192 -10.39 -9.16 -6.42
N ILE A 193 -10.27 -10.00 -7.46
CA ILE A 193 -9.60 -9.65 -8.71
C ILE A 193 -10.30 -8.48 -9.40
N GLU A 194 -11.62 -8.52 -9.51
CA GLU A 194 -12.44 -7.51 -10.19
C GLU A 194 -12.50 -6.19 -9.41
N GLU A 195 -12.80 -6.25 -8.10
CA GLU A 195 -12.97 -5.07 -7.24
C GLU A 195 -11.65 -4.37 -6.87
N HIS A 196 -10.51 -5.09 -6.80
CA HIS A 196 -9.26 -4.54 -6.24
C HIS A 196 -8.00 -4.67 -7.11
N VAL A 197 -8.00 -5.45 -8.19
CA VAL A 197 -6.80 -5.67 -9.04
C VAL A 197 -6.99 -5.22 -10.48
N LYS A 198 -8.11 -5.61 -11.12
CA LYS A 198 -8.51 -5.16 -12.47
C LYS A 198 -9.10 -3.75 -12.47
N THR A 199 -9.62 -3.29 -11.34
CA THR A 199 -9.97 -1.89 -11.06
C THR A 199 -8.68 -1.10 -10.75
N PRO A 200 -8.18 -0.21 -11.65
CA PRO A 200 -7.07 0.69 -11.35
C PRO A 200 -7.21 1.48 -10.04
N PRO A 201 -6.10 2.01 -9.48
CA PRO A 201 -6.11 2.73 -8.22
C PRO A 201 -7.10 3.90 -8.15
N SER A 202 -7.88 3.95 -7.06
CA SER A 202 -8.66 5.11 -6.66
C SER A 202 -7.76 6.28 -6.24
N VAL A 203 -8.32 7.50 -6.24
CA VAL A 203 -7.61 8.72 -5.83
C VAL A 203 -7.00 8.53 -4.44
N GLY A 204 -5.67 8.65 -4.36
CA GLY A 204 -4.88 8.38 -3.15
C GLY A 204 -4.01 7.12 -3.23
N ARG A 205 -4.40 6.08 -3.98
CA ARG A 205 -3.55 4.91 -4.22
C ARG A 205 -2.50 5.20 -5.30
N THR A 206 -1.24 4.85 -5.04
CA THR A 206 -0.13 4.99 -6.01
C THR A 206 0.17 3.69 -6.77
N ARG A 207 -0.35 2.55 -6.31
CA ARG A 207 -0.15 1.20 -6.90
C ARG A 207 -1.39 0.32 -6.72
N THR A 208 -1.54 -0.66 -7.61
CA THR A 208 -2.40 -1.84 -7.39
C THR A 208 -1.80 -2.72 -6.28
N PRO A 209 -2.63 -3.48 -5.54
CA PRO A 209 -2.15 -4.41 -4.54
C PRO A 209 -1.53 -5.65 -5.21
N GLY A 210 -0.51 -6.24 -4.58
CA GLY A 210 -0.09 -7.60 -4.93
C GLY A 210 -1.17 -8.62 -4.54
N LEU A 211 -1.34 -9.69 -5.32
CA LEU A 211 -2.35 -10.72 -5.05
C LEU A 211 -1.72 -12.09 -4.81
N THR A 212 -2.31 -12.86 -3.90
CA THR A 212 -1.93 -14.26 -3.66
C THR A 212 -3.14 -15.11 -3.27
N VAL A 213 -3.33 -16.24 -3.94
CA VAL A 213 -4.36 -17.23 -3.61
C VAL A 213 -3.74 -18.33 -2.74
N VAL A 214 -4.35 -18.59 -1.58
CA VAL A 214 -3.90 -19.61 -0.62
C VAL A 214 -4.89 -20.77 -0.59
N CYS A 215 -4.51 -21.87 -1.25
CA CYS A 215 -5.31 -23.09 -1.33
C CYS A 215 -5.07 -23.96 -0.09
N SER A 216 -5.85 -23.72 0.96
CA SER A 216 -5.85 -24.49 2.21
C SER A 216 -6.33 -25.93 2.05
N ARG A 217 -5.98 -26.78 3.03
CA ARG A 217 -6.29 -28.22 3.09
C ARG A 217 -5.67 -29.01 1.92
N ALA A 218 -4.48 -28.58 1.50
CA ALA A 218 -3.75 -29.12 0.35
C ALA A 218 -3.35 -30.60 0.47
N ALA A 219 -3.32 -31.19 1.67
CA ALA A 219 -3.05 -32.62 1.84
C ALA A 219 -4.31 -33.48 2.02
N GLU A 220 -5.51 -32.89 2.14
CA GLU A 220 -6.76 -33.65 2.23
C GLU A 220 -7.09 -34.34 0.91
N LEU A 221 -6.83 -35.65 0.84
CA LEU A 221 -7.09 -36.51 -0.31
C LEU A 221 -7.86 -37.76 0.12
N ASN A 222 -8.64 -38.30 -0.81
CA ASN A 222 -9.25 -39.63 -0.71
C ASN A 222 -9.03 -40.37 -2.05
N SER A 223 -9.31 -41.68 -2.08
CA SER A 223 -9.09 -42.53 -3.26
C SER A 223 -9.78 -42.02 -4.53
N ARG A 224 -10.98 -41.43 -4.43
CA ARG A 224 -11.70 -40.84 -5.58
C ARG A 224 -11.05 -39.56 -6.12
N ILE A 225 -10.29 -38.85 -5.31
CA ILE A 225 -9.51 -37.67 -5.74
C ILE A 225 -8.16 -38.14 -6.29
N MET A 226 -7.47 -39.05 -5.59
CA MET A 226 -6.21 -39.66 -6.06
C MET A 226 -6.37 -40.28 -7.46
N GLY A 227 -7.46 -41.02 -7.71
CA GLY A 227 -7.81 -41.59 -9.01
C GLY A 227 -7.89 -40.60 -10.18
N ARG A 228 -8.06 -39.30 -9.92
CA ARG A 228 -8.06 -38.26 -10.97
C ARG A 228 -6.66 -37.87 -11.44
N TYR A 229 -5.66 -38.06 -10.56
CA TYR A 229 -4.29 -37.60 -10.74
C TYR A 229 -3.31 -38.76 -11.01
N GLU A 230 -3.80 -40.00 -11.20
CA GLU A 230 -2.96 -41.18 -11.46
C GLU A 230 -2.13 -41.07 -12.76
N ASN A 231 -2.61 -40.29 -13.73
CA ASN A 231 -1.91 -40.01 -14.99
C ASN A 231 -0.97 -38.79 -14.90
N GLU A 232 -1.01 -38.03 -13.80
CA GLU A 232 -0.19 -36.82 -13.56
C GLU A 232 1.01 -37.10 -12.63
N ILE A 233 1.23 -38.36 -12.21
CA ILE A 233 2.30 -38.78 -11.31
C ILE A 233 3.27 -39.78 -11.97
N ASP A 234 4.50 -39.84 -11.47
CA ASP A 234 5.47 -40.86 -11.91
C ASP A 234 5.02 -42.26 -11.47
N THR A 235 4.60 -43.06 -12.45
CA THR A 235 4.15 -44.44 -12.24
C THR A 235 5.27 -45.38 -11.76
N THR A 236 6.54 -45.03 -11.98
CA THR A 236 7.70 -45.79 -11.50
C THR A 236 7.91 -45.56 -10.01
N GLU A 237 7.99 -44.30 -9.58
CA GLU A 237 8.15 -43.94 -8.17
C GLU A 237 6.89 -44.32 -7.36
N ARG A 238 5.69 -44.22 -7.95
CA ARG A 238 4.46 -44.77 -7.35
C ARG A 238 4.61 -46.27 -7.05
N ARG A 239 4.92 -47.08 -8.07
CA ARG A 239 5.09 -48.54 -7.90
C ARG A 239 6.20 -48.89 -6.93
N ARG A 240 7.26 -48.10 -6.89
CA ARG A 240 8.33 -48.23 -5.90
C ARG A 240 7.79 -48.03 -4.48
N LEU A 241 7.07 -46.94 -4.23
CA LEU A 241 6.52 -46.62 -2.91
C LEU A 241 5.41 -47.59 -2.48
N GLU A 242 4.56 -48.06 -3.41
CA GLU A 242 3.60 -49.15 -3.16
C GLU A 242 4.31 -50.45 -2.74
N ASN A 243 5.46 -50.78 -3.35
CA ASN A 243 6.29 -51.91 -2.92
C ASN A 243 7.00 -51.66 -1.58
N GLU A 244 7.51 -50.47 -1.31
CA GLU A 244 8.13 -50.14 -0.01
C GLU A 244 7.10 -50.21 1.13
N LEU A 245 5.87 -49.75 0.91
CA LEU A 245 4.74 -49.92 1.82
C LEU A 245 4.44 -51.41 2.06
N ARG A 246 4.32 -52.22 0.99
CA ARG A 246 4.06 -53.66 1.10
C ARG A 246 5.18 -54.39 1.86
N LEU A 247 6.43 -54.01 1.64
CA LEU A 247 7.60 -54.60 2.31
C LEU A 247 7.70 -54.20 3.79
N ALA A 248 7.27 -52.99 4.17
CA ALA A 248 7.21 -52.59 5.58
C ALA A 248 6.17 -53.39 6.39
N TYR A 249 5.14 -53.93 5.73
CA TYR A 249 4.16 -54.87 6.30
C TYR A 249 4.59 -56.35 6.26
N ALA A 250 5.66 -56.72 5.54
CA ALA A 250 5.94 -58.11 5.17
C ALA A 250 6.60 -58.98 6.27
N GLY A 251 6.25 -58.78 7.54
CA GLY A 251 6.80 -59.55 8.66
C GLY A 251 5.96 -59.46 9.94
N ASN A 252 6.30 -60.27 10.93
CA ASN A 252 5.56 -60.37 12.21
C ASN A 252 5.62 -59.10 13.09
N VAL A 253 6.44 -58.11 12.70
CA VAL A 253 6.53 -56.79 13.34
C VAL A 253 6.54 -55.75 12.23
N LEU A 254 5.61 -54.80 12.28
CA LEU A 254 5.50 -53.67 11.35
C LEU A 254 6.65 -52.69 11.59
N ASP A 255 7.45 -52.40 10.56
CA ASP A 255 8.33 -51.22 10.56
C ASP A 255 7.48 -49.95 10.37
N TRP A 256 6.85 -49.53 11.46
CA TRP A 256 5.96 -48.38 11.53
C TRP A 256 6.62 -47.11 10.99
N ARG A 257 7.92 -46.94 11.24
CA ARG A 257 8.66 -45.77 10.77
C ARG A 257 8.80 -45.79 9.26
N ARG A 258 9.33 -46.87 8.69
CA ARG A 258 9.52 -47.00 7.23
C ARG A 258 8.18 -46.97 6.49
N HIS A 259 7.16 -47.63 7.04
CA HIS A 259 5.79 -47.53 6.54
C HIS A 259 5.34 -46.06 6.48
N ARG A 260 5.46 -45.32 7.59
CA ARG A 260 5.00 -43.92 7.66
C ARG A 260 5.81 -42.98 6.75
N GLU A 261 7.10 -43.21 6.59
CA GLU A 261 7.93 -42.45 5.64
C GLU A 261 7.53 -42.71 4.18
N ALA A 262 7.24 -43.96 3.81
CA ALA A 262 6.74 -44.33 2.49
C ALA A 262 5.30 -43.83 2.24
N GLU A 263 4.43 -43.85 3.25
CA GLU A 263 3.07 -43.32 3.20
C GLU A 263 3.04 -41.82 2.90
N ILE A 264 3.89 -41.05 3.59
CA ILE A 264 4.04 -39.60 3.37
C ILE A 264 4.61 -39.30 1.98
N ALA A 265 5.56 -40.10 1.49
CA ALA A 265 6.11 -39.96 0.14
C ALA A 265 5.06 -40.31 -0.94
N HIS A 266 4.29 -41.37 -0.75
CA HIS A 266 3.20 -41.77 -1.66
C HIS A 266 2.11 -40.70 -1.71
N LEU A 267 1.69 -40.16 -0.56
CA LEU A 267 0.76 -39.04 -0.48
C LEU A 267 1.31 -37.80 -1.21
N ALA A 268 2.61 -37.52 -1.09
CA ALA A 268 3.24 -36.36 -1.71
C ALA A 268 3.13 -36.35 -3.24
N LEU A 269 3.16 -37.50 -3.92
CA LEU A 269 2.97 -37.58 -5.37
C LEU A 269 1.61 -36.98 -5.78
N PHE A 270 0.52 -37.48 -5.20
CA PHE A 270 -0.84 -37.04 -5.50
C PHE A 270 -1.12 -35.59 -5.05
N VAL A 271 -0.55 -35.17 -3.90
CA VAL A 271 -0.66 -33.79 -3.44
C VAL A 271 0.04 -32.84 -4.41
N ASN A 272 1.26 -33.15 -4.84
CA ASN A 272 2.02 -32.29 -5.75
C ASN A 272 1.37 -32.19 -7.14
N ALA A 273 0.86 -33.30 -7.68
CA ALA A 273 0.08 -33.31 -8.93
C ALA A 273 -1.17 -32.41 -8.80
N ARG A 274 -2.02 -32.67 -7.80
CA ARG A 274 -3.23 -31.83 -7.57
C ARG A 274 -2.89 -30.36 -7.40
N ASN A 275 -1.90 -30.03 -6.58
CA ASN A 275 -1.51 -28.65 -6.29
C ASN A 275 -1.04 -27.93 -7.57
N SER A 276 -0.29 -28.63 -8.43
CA SER A 276 0.17 -28.10 -9.72
C SER A 276 -1.01 -27.90 -10.67
N SER A 277 -1.88 -28.90 -10.82
CA SER A 277 -3.10 -28.88 -11.64
C SER A 277 -4.05 -27.74 -11.24
N VAL A 278 -4.26 -27.52 -9.93
CA VAL A 278 -5.07 -26.40 -9.40
C VAL A 278 -4.39 -25.05 -9.65
N ALA A 279 -3.07 -24.94 -9.47
CA ALA A 279 -2.34 -23.69 -9.70
C ALA A 279 -2.22 -23.31 -11.18
N VAL A 280 -2.23 -24.29 -12.10
CA VAL A 280 -2.37 -24.04 -13.55
C VAL A 280 -3.78 -23.54 -13.85
N ARG A 281 -4.82 -24.29 -13.45
CA ARG A 281 -6.22 -23.94 -13.73
C ARG A 281 -6.69 -22.63 -13.12
N LEU A 282 -6.11 -22.19 -12.00
CA LEU A 282 -6.34 -20.85 -11.45
C LEU A 282 -5.77 -19.75 -12.35
N ARG A 283 -4.56 -19.92 -12.90
CA ARG A 283 -3.95 -18.94 -13.83
C ARG A 283 -4.68 -18.93 -15.19
N GLU A 284 -5.08 -20.11 -15.69
CA GLU A 284 -5.91 -20.23 -16.90
C GLU A 284 -7.27 -19.52 -16.77
N ARG A 285 -7.85 -19.49 -15.56
CA ARG A 285 -9.10 -18.77 -15.27
C ARG A 285 -8.93 -17.24 -15.25
N PHE A 286 -7.72 -16.74 -14.97
CA PHE A 286 -7.44 -15.31 -14.80
C PHE A 286 -6.13 -14.90 -15.52
N PRO A 287 -6.03 -15.06 -16.86
CA PRO A 287 -4.77 -14.92 -17.59
C PRO A 287 -4.21 -13.49 -17.62
N ASP A 288 -5.07 -12.47 -17.45
CA ASP A 288 -4.68 -11.06 -17.47
C ASP A 288 -4.08 -10.56 -16.13
N VAL A 289 -3.90 -11.44 -15.15
CA VAL A 289 -3.60 -11.09 -13.75
C VAL A 289 -2.41 -11.90 -13.23
N GLU A 290 -1.37 -11.20 -12.80
CA GLU A 290 -0.22 -11.82 -12.13
C GLU A 290 -0.52 -12.01 -10.62
N PHE A 291 -0.51 -13.25 -10.16
CA PHE A 291 -0.69 -13.60 -8.75
C PHE A 291 -0.03 -14.93 -8.40
N GLU A 292 0.39 -15.05 -7.14
CA GLU A 292 0.98 -16.28 -6.62
C GLU A 292 -0.07 -17.26 -6.11
N VAL A 293 0.24 -18.56 -6.17
CA VAL A 293 -0.64 -19.64 -5.69
C VAL A 293 0.11 -20.56 -4.73
N PHE A 294 -0.24 -20.50 -3.43
CA PHE A 294 0.33 -21.40 -2.42
C PHE A 294 -0.70 -22.43 -1.96
N CYS A 295 -0.45 -23.70 -2.24
CA CYS A 295 -1.21 -24.80 -1.65
C CYS A 295 -0.63 -25.13 -0.26
N VAL A 296 -1.45 -25.11 0.79
CA VAL A 296 -1.01 -25.26 2.19
C VAL A 296 -1.87 -26.22 3.01
N ASP A 297 -1.25 -26.89 3.98
CA ASP A 297 -1.93 -27.82 4.90
C ASP A 297 -1.49 -27.62 6.35
N MET A 298 -2.44 -27.27 7.22
CA MET A 298 -2.13 -26.98 8.63
C MET A 298 -1.79 -28.24 9.44
N GLY A 299 -2.44 -29.38 9.16
CA GLY A 299 -2.20 -30.62 9.90
C GLY A 299 -0.78 -31.15 9.67
N HIS A 300 -0.32 -31.12 8.42
CA HIS A 300 1.03 -31.52 8.02
C HIS A 300 2.13 -30.58 8.53
N TYR A 301 1.78 -29.37 8.97
CA TYR A 301 2.71 -28.39 9.54
C TYR A 301 2.72 -28.39 11.09
N GLN A 302 1.56 -28.55 11.74
CA GLN A 302 1.45 -28.55 13.20
C GLN A 302 1.87 -29.87 13.85
N ARG A 303 1.63 -31.01 13.18
CA ARG A 303 1.96 -32.35 13.70
C ARG A 303 2.75 -33.18 12.69
N PRO A 304 3.91 -32.69 12.23
CA PRO A 304 4.73 -33.39 11.25
C PRO A 304 5.41 -34.62 11.86
N PHE A 305 5.45 -35.72 11.10
CA PHE A 305 6.26 -36.89 11.40
C PHE A 305 7.74 -36.63 11.09
N ASN A 306 8.04 -35.90 10.02
CA ASN A 306 9.39 -35.58 9.58
C ASN A 306 9.44 -34.28 8.75
N GLU A 307 10.66 -33.84 8.41
CA GLU A 307 10.89 -32.62 7.62
C GLU A 307 10.30 -32.70 6.19
N LYS A 308 10.15 -33.91 5.61
CA LYS A 308 9.45 -34.08 4.32
C LYS A 308 7.97 -33.69 4.44
N GLN A 309 7.32 -34.03 5.55
CA GLN A 309 5.92 -33.65 5.80
C GLN A 309 5.79 -32.13 6.05
N VAL A 310 6.75 -31.52 6.75
CA VAL A 310 6.83 -30.05 6.90
C VAL A 310 6.97 -29.37 5.55
N LYS A 311 7.80 -29.89 4.64
CA LYS A 311 7.95 -29.38 3.26
C LYS A 311 6.67 -29.56 2.44
N LEU A 312 6.02 -30.73 2.54
CA LEU A 312 4.74 -31.04 1.87
C LEU A 312 3.60 -30.10 2.31
N SER A 313 3.64 -29.58 3.53
CA SER A 313 2.62 -28.67 4.06
C SER A 313 2.53 -27.30 3.35
N GLY A 314 3.50 -26.94 2.50
CA GLY A 314 3.55 -25.67 1.76
C GLY A 314 3.82 -24.40 2.60
N ILE A 315 3.46 -24.41 3.88
CA ILE A 315 3.61 -23.28 4.82
C ILE A 315 5.05 -22.73 4.90
N PRO A 316 6.13 -23.54 4.89
CA PRO A 316 7.50 -23.01 4.83
C PRO A 316 7.83 -22.20 3.57
N THR A 317 7.10 -22.40 2.47
CA THR A 317 7.26 -21.62 1.24
C THR A 317 6.42 -20.33 1.31
N LEU A 318 5.17 -20.41 1.74
CA LEU A 318 4.33 -19.24 2.01
C LEU A 318 5.01 -18.28 3.01
N ARG A 319 5.59 -18.78 4.11
CA ARG A 319 6.32 -17.95 5.08
C ARG A 319 7.56 -17.25 4.48
N ARG A 320 8.25 -17.88 3.52
CA ARG A 320 9.36 -17.23 2.79
C ARG A 320 8.85 -16.13 1.86
N PHE A 321 7.70 -16.33 1.23
CA PHE A 321 7.04 -15.30 0.42
C PHE A 321 6.56 -14.11 1.27
N CYS A 322 5.97 -14.36 2.45
CA CYS A 322 5.62 -13.30 3.41
C CYS A 322 6.82 -12.42 3.79
N HIS A 323 8.04 -12.99 3.84
CA HIS A 323 9.26 -12.22 4.08
C HIS A 323 9.72 -11.39 2.88
N SER A 324 9.44 -11.79 1.64
CA SER A 324 9.82 -11.01 0.45
C SER A 324 8.94 -9.78 0.21
N ILE A 325 7.71 -9.74 0.71
CA ILE A 325 6.80 -8.58 0.58
C ILE A 325 7.43 -7.28 1.12
N PRO A 326 7.83 -7.18 2.41
CA PRO A 326 8.49 -5.98 2.91
C PRO A 326 9.95 -5.85 2.45
N ALA A 327 10.58 -6.94 1.96
CA ALA A 327 12.01 -6.95 1.64
C ALA A 327 12.41 -5.93 0.56
N ALA A 328 11.53 -5.62 -0.40
CA ALA A 328 11.80 -4.59 -1.41
C ALA A 328 11.89 -3.19 -0.78
N SER A 329 10.98 -2.87 0.16
CA SER A 329 10.98 -1.61 0.91
C SER A 329 12.18 -1.52 1.86
N LEU A 330 12.41 -2.57 2.65
CA LEU A 330 13.59 -2.66 3.53
C LEU A 330 14.91 -2.57 2.76
N TYR A 331 14.98 -3.14 1.55
CA TYR A 331 16.16 -3.02 0.70
C TYR A 331 16.35 -1.60 0.17
N ALA A 332 15.26 -0.87 -0.16
CA ALA A 332 15.35 0.54 -0.55
C ALA A 332 15.82 1.43 0.62
N THR A 333 15.23 1.28 1.81
CA THR A 333 15.67 1.99 3.03
C THR A 333 17.12 1.65 3.37
N GLY A 334 17.50 0.37 3.32
CA GLY A 334 18.87 -0.09 3.54
C GLY A 334 19.86 0.37 2.46
N ARG A 335 19.42 0.52 1.20
CA ARG A 335 20.21 1.14 0.12
C ARG A 335 20.47 2.61 0.44
N ASN A 336 19.44 3.35 0.85
CA ASN A 336 19.57 4.77 1.18
C ASN A 336 20.49 4.97 2.40
N PHE A 337 20.36 4.16 3.45
CA PHE A 337 21.29 4.18 4.58
C PHE A 337 22.75 3.89 4.15
N LEU A 338 22.98 2.86 3.34
CA LEU A 338 24.34 2.48 2.91
C LEU A 338 24.96 3.42 1.86
N ASN A 339 24.15 4.14 1.08
CA ASN A 339 24.60 5.02 0.01
C ASN A 339 24.62 6.50 0.39
N ILE A 340 23.85 6.94 1.39
CA ILE A 340 23.68 8.36 1.75
C ILE A 340 24.11 8.58 3.21
N SER A 341 23.44 7.94 4.17
CA SER A 341 23.65 8.19 5.61
C SER A 341 25.01 7.70 6.12
N LEU A 342 25.45 6.51 5.72
CA LEU A 342 26.73 5.94 6.14
C LEU A 342 27.94 6.66 5.49
N PRO A 343 27.94 6.99 4.18
CA PRO A 343 28.99 7.83 3.60
C PRO A 343 29.05 9.23 4.22
N SER A 344 27.90 9.85 4.50
CA SER A 344 27.81 11.12 5.24
C SER A 344 28.53 11.04 6.61
N LEU A 345 28.24 10.00 7.40
CA LEU A 345 28.85 9.79 8.71
C LEU A 345 30.37 9.56 8.62
N VAL A 346 30.82 8.68 7.72
CA VAL A 346 32.26 8.41 7.53
C VAL A 346 32.99 9.66 7.05
N ASN A 347 32.38 10.43 6.15
CA ASN A 347 32.94 11.70 5.66
C ASN A 347 33.03 12.75 6.78
N SER A 348 32.02 12.87 7.64
CA SER A 348 32.05 13.80 8.77
C SER A 348 33.16 13.45 9.78
N LEU A 349 33.39 12.15 10.03
CA LEU A 349 34.48 11.67 10.89
C LEU A 349 35.87 11.83 10.24
N GLU A 350 35.99 11.62 8.93
CA GLU A 350 37.24 11.89 8.19
C GLU A 350 37.58 13.38 8.21
N VAL A 351 36.57 14.25 8.06
CA VAL A 351 36.76 15.70 8.10
C VAL A 351 37.11 16.19 9.50
N TRP A 352 36.54 15.62 10.57
CA TRP A 352 36.93 15.91 11.98
C TRP A 352 38.36 15.47 12.31
N TYR A 353 38.82 14.37 11.72
CA TYR A 353 40.20 13.89 11.87
C TYR A 353 41.20 14.76 11.09
N ASP A 354 40.87 15.12 9.84
CA ASP A 354 41.72 15.98 9.00
C ASP A 354 41.83 17.42 9.54
N SER A 355 40.79 17.96 10.17
CA SER A 355 40.81 19.32 10.72
C SER A 355 41.71 19.43 11.96
N GLY A 356 41.59 18.50 12.92
CA GLY A 356 42.46 18.51 14.10
C GLY A 356 43.94 18.29 13.76
N THR A 357 44.24 17.48 12.73
CA THR A 357 45.62 17.19 12.31
C THR A 357 46.30 18.32 11.52
N HIS A 358 45.58 19.38 11.16
CA HIS A 358 46.10 20.51 10.39
C HIS A 358 45.72 21.85 11.04
N ALA A 359 46.67 22.50 11.72
CA ALA A 359 46.46 23.77 12.42
C ALA A 359 45.86 24.86 11.52
N ARG A 360 44.55 25.09 11.64
CA ARG A 360 43.73 25.95 10.74
C ARG A 360 42.69 26.74 11.53
N SER A 361 43.19 27.70 12.29
CA SER A 361 42.42 28.55 13.21
C SER A 361 41.57 29.63 12.51
N GLN A 362 40.64 29.25 11.63
CA GLN A 362 39.56 30.11 11.12
C GLN A 362 38.23 29.33 11.08
N PRO A 363 37.15 29.79 11.74
CA PRO A 363 35.87 29.08 11.71
C PRO A 363 35.23 29.12 10.32
N LEU A 364 35.02 27.95 9.71
CA LEU A 364 34.31 27.79 8.44
C LEU A 364 32.83 28.16 8.57
N LEU A 365 32.19 27.91 9.71
CA LEU A 365 30.79 28.27 9.96
C LEU A 365 30.54 29.78 9.82
N ASN A 366 31.56 30.62 10.05
CA ASN A 366 31.49 32.07 9.86
C ASN A 366 31.74 32.53 8.41
N GLN A 367 32.20 31.64 7.52
CA GLN A 367 32.51 31.94 6.11
C GLN A 367 31.66 31.13 5.10
N VAL A 368 31.04 30.04 5.53
CA VAL A 368 30.36 29.04 4.69
C VAL A 368 28.93 28.82 5.19
N SER A 369 28.03 29.72 4.78
CA SER A 369 26.62 29.72 5.19
C SER A 369 25.77 28.70 4.41
N ILE A 370 25.29 27.66 5.11
CA ILE A 370 24.28 26.71 4.59
C ILE A 370 22.84 27.22 4.81
N ARG A 371 22.65 28.25 5.64
CA ARG A 371 21.35 28.95 5.79
C ARG A 371 20.81 29.46 4.44
N ASP A 372 21.71 29.90 3.56
CA ASP A 372 21.38 30.36 2.21
C ASP A 372 21.09 29.22 1.23
N LEU A 373 21.45 27.96 1.56
CA LEU A 373 20.95 26.78 0.86
C LEU A 373 19.52 26.44 1.27
N PHE A 374 19.22 26.43 2.57
CA PHE A 374 17.87 26.12 3.05
C PHE A 374 16.85 27.14 2.52
N GLY A 375 17.16 28.45 2.58
CA GLY A 375 16.29 29.46 1.97
C GLY A 375 16.08 29.29 0.46
N LYS A 376 17.07 28.79 -0.28
CA LYS A 376 16.93 28.42 -1.70
C LYS A 376 16.10 27.15 -1.89
N LEU A 377 16.24 26.16 -1.02
CA LEU A 377 15.52 24.89 -1.06
C LEU A 377 14.02 25.07 -0.74
N ASP A 378 13.71 25.89 0.26
CA ASP A 378 12.34 26.33 0.57
C ASP A 378 11.74 27.10 -0.62
N SER A 379 12.51 28.03 -1.20
CA SER A 379 12.10 28.79 -2.40
C SER A 379 11.87 27.87 -3.61
N LEU A 380 12.72 26.88 -3.85
CA LEU A 380 12.54 25.88 -4.92
C LEU A 380 11.30 25.01 -4.70
N LYS A 381 11.05 24.59 -3.45
CA LYS A 381 9.85 23.84 -3.07
C LYS A 381 8.58 24.63 -3.36
N GLN A 382 8.52 25.88 -2.90
CA GLN A 382 7.36 26.75 -3.09
C GLN A 382 7.17 27.13 -4.57
N ASN A 383 8.22 27.60 -5.24
CA ASN A 383 8.15 27.98 -6.65
C ASN A 383 7.66 26.80 -7.52
N TRP A 384 8.10 25.57 -7.26
CA TRP A 384 7.65 24.43 -8.04
C TRP A 384 6.22 24.01 -7.72
N THR A 385 5.75 24.09 -6.47
CA THR A 385 4.32 23.87 -6.18
C THR A 385 3.44 24.92 -6.85
N ASP A 386 3.88 26.18 -6.88
CA ASP A 386 3.15 27.29 -7.48
C ASP A 386 3.15 27.19 -9.02
N GLU A 387 4.28 26.82 -9.64
CA GLU A 387 4.42 26.60 -11.09
C GLU A 387 3.53 25.45 -11.59
N GLN A 388 3.52 24.30 -10.90
CA GLN A 388 2.66 23.17 -11.30
C GLN A 388 1.16 23.46 -11.06
N HIS A 389 0.83 24.20 -10.00
CA HIS A 389 -0.53 24.70 -9.75
C HIS A 389 -1.00 25.66 -10.86
N HIS A 390 -0.14 26.57 -11.32
CA HIS A 390 -0.44 27.46 -12.45
C HIS A 390 -0.60 26.72 -13.79
N LEU A 391 0.24 25.73 -14.08
CA LEU A 391 0.11 24.88 -15.28
C LEU A 391 -1.25 24.16 -15.31
N GLY A 392 -1.63 23.53 -14.19
CA GLY A 392 -2.92 22.86 -14.05
C GLY A 392 -4.11 23.80 -14.26
N GLN A 393 -4.10 25.00 -13.65
CA GLN A 393 -5.19 25.96 -13.79
C GLN A 393 -5.27 26.62 -15.18
N ALA A 394 -4.15 26.82 -15.88
CA ALA A 394 -4.13 27.57 -17.14
C ALA A 394 -4.65 26.75 -18.33
N SER A 395 -4.16 25.51 -18.49
CA SER A 395 -4.48 24.63 -19.63
C SER A 395 -5.95 24.19 -19.62
N LEU A 396 -6.34 23.46 -18.57
CA LEU A 396 -7.60 22.71 -18.55
C LEU A 396 -8.83 23.63 -18.59
N ARG A 397 -8.86 24.67 -17.75
CA ARG A 397 -9.92 25.70 -17.76
C ARG A 397 -10.05 26.42 -19.10
N THR A 398 -8.93 26.71 -19.77
CA THR A 398 -8.93 27.38 -21.08
C THR A 398 -9.45 26.47 -22.18
N SER A 399 -9.12 25.17 -22.12
CA SER A 399 -9.69 24.15 -23.00
C SER A 399 -11.19 23.99 -22.76
N TYR A 400 -11.62 23.54 -21.57
CA TYR A 400 -13.03 23.22 -21.31
C TYR A 400 -13.97 24.41 -21.53
N ARG A 401 -13.56 25.64 -21.19
CA ARG A 401 -14.35 26.86 -21.45
C ARG A 401 -14.55 27.18 -22.93
N ARG A 402 -13.64 26.78 -23.82
CA ARG A 402 -13.79 26.90 -25.29
C ARG A 402 -14.56 25.73 -25.90
N ASN A 403 -14.63 24.59 -25.22
CA ASN A 403 -15.14 23.33 -25.78
C ASN A 403 -16.66 23.22 -25.87
N ARG A 404 -17.40 24.28 -25.54
CA ARG A 404 -18.85 24.39 -25.78
C ARG A 404 -19.23 24.24 -27.26
N GLU A 405 -18.31 24.53 -28.18
CA GLU A 405 -18.60 24.65 -29.62
C GLU A 405 -17.74 23.75 -30.55
N ALA A 406 -16.57 23.25 -30.11
CA ALA A 406 -15.62 22.55 -30.99
C ALA A 406 -14.87 21.35 -30.33
N ILE A 407 -15.59 20.51 -29.58
CA ILE A 407 -15.06 19.45 -28.69
C ILE A 407 -13.84 18.68 -29.23
N GLN A 408 -13.88 18.11 -30.44
CA GLN A 408 -12.84 17.18 -30.91
C GLN A 408 -11.48 17.85 -31.15
N ALA A 409 -11.44 19.02 -31.78
CA ALA A 409 -10.18 19.68 -32.13
C ALA A 409 -9.41 20.12 -30.88
N ALA A 410 -10.12 20.58 -29.87
CA ALA A 410 -9.54 21.00 -28.59
C ALA A 410 -9.26 19.84 -27.63
N ALA A 411 -9.97 18.72 -27.73
CA ALA A 411 -9.57 17.48 -27.06
C ALA A 411 -8.21 16.96 -27.59
N ASN A 412 -7.97 17.08 -28.91
CA ASN A 412 -6.66 16.78 -29.49
C ASN A 412 -5.59 17.76 -28.98
N ALA A 413 -5.83 19.07 -29.05
CA ALA A 413 -4.89 20.09 -28.58
C ALA A 413 -4.55 19.96 -27.08
N ALA A 414 -5.51 19.60 -26.23
CA ALA A 414 -5.27 19.33 -24.81
C ALA A 414 -4.44 18.04 -24.58
N CYS A 415 -4.58 17.03 -25.44
CA CYS A 415 -3.69 15.86 -25.41
C CYS A 415 -2.25 16.20 -25.80
N GLU A 416 -2.07 17.05 -26.82
CA GLU A 416 -0.76 17.57 -27.26
C GLU A 416 -0.10 18.44 -26.18
N GLU A 417 -0.87 19.33 -25.52
CA GLU A 417 -0.39 20.14 -24.40
C GLU A 417 0.02 19.25 -23.21
N TRP A 418 -0.77 18.23 -22.86
CA TRP A 418 -0.43 17.28 -21.80
C TRP A 418 0.84 16.48 -22.14
N ASP A 419 1.04 16.07 -23.39
CA ASP A 419 2.29 15.43 -23.81
C ASP A 419 3.49 16.38 -23.76
N SER A 420 3.30 17.70 -23.89
CA SER A 420 4.38 18.68 -23.68
C SER A 420 4.86 18.75 -22.22
N TRP A 421 4.01 18.44 -21.23
CA TRP A 421 4.40 18.40 -19.80
C TRP A 421 5.44 17.31 -19.50
N HIS A 422 5.64 16.36 -20.41
CA HIS A 422 6.74 15.39 -20.34
C HIS A 422 8.12 15.97 -20.69
N HIS A 423 8.19 17.25 -21.05
CA HIS A 423 9.40 18.03 -21.34
C HIS A 423 9.57 19.24 -20.39
N ASP A 424 9.07 19.14 -19.16
CA ASP A 424 9.22 20.17 -18.13
C ASP A 424 10.64 20.21 -17.54
N ASN A 425 11.40 21.25 -17.91
CA ASN A 425 12.76 21.55 -17.43
C ASN A 425 12.83 21.91 -15.92
N SER A 426 11.72 21.89 -15.17
CA SER A 426 11.71 22.20 -13.73
C SER A 426 12.67 21.34 -12.92
N PHE A 427 12.86 20.07 -13.27
CA PHE A 427 13.81 19.19 -12.58
C PHE A 427 15.28 19.59 -12.87
N ASP A 428 15.57 20.04 -14.09
CA ASP A 428 16.89 20.55 -14.47
C ASP A 428 17.20 21.87 -13.76
N LYS A 429 16.20 22.76 -13.64
CA LYS A 429 16.25 24.00 -12.84
C LYS A 429 16.56 23.73 -11.36
N TRP A 430 16.00 22.68 -10.77
CA TRP A 430 16.40 22.23 -9.42
C TRP A 430 17.86 21.79 -9.39
N PHE A 431 18.31 20.98 -10.37
CA PHE A 431 19.69 20.51 -10.43
C PHE A 431 20.69 21.66 -10.60
N ASP A 432 20.46 22.57 -11.53
CA ASP A 432 21.34 23.70 -11.83
C ASP A 432 21.50 24.65 -10.62
N VAL A 433 20.41 24.97 -9.92
CA VAL A 433 20.45 25.84 -8.74
C VAL A 433 21.20 25.18 -7.58
N LEU A 434 20.92 23.89 -7.32
CA LEU A 434 21.58 23.15 -6.24
C LEU A 434 23.05 22.87 -6.55
N SER A 435 23.36 22.48 -7.79
CA SER A 435 24.72 22.31 -8.32
C SER A 435 25.53 23.59 -8.16
N SER A 436 25.03 24.72 -8.68
CA SER A 436 25.73 26.01 -8.63
C SER A 436 25.97 26.48 -7.19
N ALA A 437 25.04 26.18 -6.28
CA ALA A 437 25.20 26.52 -4.87
C ALA A 437 26.21 25.60 -4.15
N LEU A 438 26.27 24.31 -4.48
CA LEU A 438 27.31 23.39 -4.00
C LEU A 438 28.71 23.78 -4.53
N ASP A 439 28.83 24.11 -5.82
CA ASP A 439 30.10 24.54 -6.41
C ASP A 439 30.57 25.86 -5.78
N GLY A 440 29.65 26.80 -5.48
CA GLY A 440 29.95 28.03 -4.74
C GLY A 440 30.42 27.78 -3.30
N LEU A 441 29.74 26.90 -2.55
CA LEU A 441 30.17 26.52 -1.19
C LEU A 441 31.53 25.83 -1.18
N LYS A 442 31.81 25.00 -2.19
CA LYS A 442 33.09 24.33 -2.38
C LYS A 442 34.23 25.33 -2.58
N GLU A 443 34.04 26.36 -3.41
CA GLU A 443 35.06 27.40 -3.61
C GLU A 443 35.18 28.35 -2.41
N ASN A 444 34.09 28.63 -1.67
CA ASN A 444 34.16 29.34 -0.38
C ASN A 444 34.99 28.54 0.65
N ALA A 445 34.69 27.24 0.82
CA ALA A 445 35.46 26.36 1.69
C ALA A 445 36.92 26.26 1.24
N ARG A 446 37.19 26.28 -0.07
CA ARG A 446 38.55 26.29 -0.63
C ARG A 446 39.31 27.58 -0.32
N ALA A 447 38.66 28.74 -0.42
CA ALA A 447 39.22 30.04 -0.06
C ALA A 447 39.52 30.12 1.45
N ALA A 448 38.61 29.58 2.27
CA ALA A 448 38.77 29.39 3.71
C ALA A 448 39.77 28.27 4.10
N GLN A 449 40.48 27.69 3.14
CA GLN A 449 41.48 26.64 3.34
C GLN A 449 40.94 25.37 4.02
N ALA A 450 39.77 24.88 3.61
CA ALA A 450 39.20 23.61 4.09
C ALA A 450 40.10 22.37 3.81
N PRO A 451 39.91 21.26 4.56
CA PRO A 451 40.54 19.98 4.28
C PRO A 451 40.30 19.45 2.85
N ARG A 452 41.28 18.69 2.31
CA ARG A 452 41.15 18.08 0.97
C ARG A 452 40.06 17.00 0.92
N SER A 453 39.83 16.30 2.02
CA SER A 453 38.68 15.41 2.23
C SER A 453 37.37 16.16 1.98
N LEU A 454 37.09 17.22 2.74
CA LEU A 454 35.89 18.05 2.61
C LEU A 454 35.69 18.59 1.18
N LEU A 455 36.77 19.07 0.53
CA LEU A 455 36.70 19.53 -0.87
C LEU A 455 36.39 18.41 -1.89
N SER A 456 36.67 17.14 -1.55
CA SER A 456 36.27 15.98 -2.36
C SER A 456 34.81 15.57 -2.11
N SER A 457 34.29 15.76 -0.89
CA SER A 457 32.92 15.43 -0.47
C SER A 457 31.86 16.07 -1.37
N PHE A 458 32.06 17.33 -1.76
CA PHE A 458 31.18 18.08 -2.67
C PHE A 458 30.93 17.38 -4.02
N ILE A 459 31.85 16.55 -4.51
CA ILE A 459 31.65 15.78 -5.75
C ILE A 459 30.61 14.68 -5.52
N TYR A 460 30.64 14.00 -4.38
CA TYR A 460 29.70 12.94 -4.03
C TYR A 460 28.30 13.50 -3.71
N TRP A 461 28.21 14.59 -2.94
CA TRP A 461 26.94 15.27 -2.65
C TRP A 461 26.23 15.76 -3.92
N LYS A 462 26.99 16.26 -4.91
CA LYS A 462 26.45 16.67 -6.21
C LYS A 462 25.86 15.49 -7.00
N TYR A 463 26.54 14.33 -7.02
CA TYR A 463 26.00 13.10 -7.62
C TYR A 463 24.77 12.55 -6.89
N ASP A 464 24.69 12.69 -5.57
CA ASP A 464 23.49 12.25 -4.84
C ASP A 464 22.28 13.15 -5.12
N ILE A 465 22.46 14.47 -5.21
CA ILE A 465 21.39 15.39 -5.64
C ILE A 465 20.94 15.06 -7.08
N GLU A 466 21.87 14.84 -8.01
CA GLU A 466 21.57 14.42 -9.39
C GLU A 466 20.67 13.16 -9.42
N ARG A 467 21.07 12.13 -8.67
CA ARG A 467 20.33 10.87 -8.55
C ARG A 467 18.95 11.05 -7.91
N ILE A 468 18.85 11.85 -6.85
CA ILE A 468 17.58 12.12 -6.16
C ILE A 468 16.59 12.83 -7.11
N ILE A 469 17.07 13.79 -7.89
CA ILE A 469 16.26 14.52 -8.89
C ILE A 469 15.78 13.57 -10.00
N GLN A 470 16.66 12.72 -10.54
CA GLN A 470 16.30 11.72 -11.56
C GLN A 470 15.29 10.68 -11.04
N GLU A 471 15.45 10.18 -9.82
CA GLU A 471 14.50 9.25 -9.18
C GLU A 471 13.13 9.93 -8.94
N ALA A 472 13.10 11.22 -8.57
CA ALA A 472 11.88 12.00 -8.38
C ALA A 472 11.16 12.33 -9.71
N GLN A 473 11.89 12.74 -10.74
CA GLN A 473 11.37 13.03 -12.09
C GLN A 473 10.65 11.80 -12.67
N LEU A 474 11.29 10.62 -12.59
CA LEU A 474 10.70 9.37 -13.08
C LEU A 474 9.41 8.99 -12.32
N ALA A 475 9.35 9.23 -11.00
CA ALA A 475 8.16 8.97 -10.20
C ALA A 475 6.98 9.90 -10.56
N TYR A 476 7.26 11.20 -10.73
CA TYR A 476 6.26 12.19 -11.13
C TYR A 476 5.71 11.89 -12.53
N MET A 477 6.59 11.61 -13.48
CA MET A 477 6.25 11.28 -14.88
C MET A 477 5.35 10.05 -14.99
N ASN A 478 5.57 9.01 -14.18
CA ASN A 478 4.69 7.85 -14.15
C ASN A 478 3.30 8.16 -13.54
N SER A 479 3.25 9.07 -12.56
CA SER A 479 1.97 9.52 -11.97
C SER A 479 1.13 10.32 -12.98
N LEU A 480 1.77 11.24 -13.73
CA LEU A 480 1.13 12.00 -14.81
C LEU A 480 0.53 11.10 -15.89
N ARG A 481 1.24 10.02 -16.28
CA ARG A 481 0.75 9.05 -17.28
C ARG A 481 -0.50 8.30 -16.80
N SER A 482 -0.57 7.90 -15.53
CA SER A 482 -1.80 7.29 -14.98
C SER A 482 -2.94 8.30 -14.99
N LEU A 483 -2.70 9.52 -14.50
CA LEU A 483 -3.74 10.56 -14.49
C LEU A 483 -4.28 10.87 -15.89
N LYS A 484 -3.42 10.93 -16.92
CA LYS A 484 -3.85 11.10 -18.32
C LYS A 484 -4.79 9.97 -18.75
N ARG A 485 -4.42 8.71 -18.50
CA ARG A 485 -5.23 7.50 -18.81
C ARG A 485 -6.56 7.48 -18.04
N ASP A 486 -6.56 8.00 -16.83
CA ASP A 486 -7.71 7.91 -15.91
C ASP A 486 -8.65 9.14 -16.03
N ALA A 487 -8.18 10.25 -16.59
CA ALA A 487 -8.98 11.39 -17.01
C ALA A 487 -9.60 11.22 -18.41
N THR A 488 -8.86 10.65 -19.37
CA THR A 488 -9.30 10.53 -20.78
C THR A 488 -9.91 9.17 -21.16
N GLY A 489 -9.74 8.14 -20.32
CA GLY A 489 -10.18 6.78 -20.61
C GLY A 489 -11.70 6.55 -20.48
N GLY A 490 -12.20 5.53 -21.18
CA GLY A 490 -13.60 5.06 -21.08
C GLY A 490 -13.81 3.87 -20.14
N HIS A 491 -12.92 3.66 -19.16
CA HIS A 491 -12.98 2.52 -18.23
C HIS A 491 -13.84 2.83 -16.98
N ALA A 492 -14.20 1.78 -16.23
CA ALA A 492 -15.24 1.82 -15.18
C ALA A 492 -15.03 2.86 -14.06
N ILE A 493 -13.81 3.35 -13.89
CA ILE A 493 -13.41 4.30 -12.84
C ILE A 493 -12.61 5.49 -13.38
N SER A 494 -12.67 5.74 -14.69
CA SER A 494 -12.23 7.02 -15.22
C SER A 494 -13.09 8.17 -14.68
N LEU A 495 -12.56 9.39 -14.70
CA LEU A 495 -13.26 10.56 -14.16
C LEU A 495 -14.55 10.85 -14.97
N ILE A 496 -14.54 10.58 -16.28
CA ILE A 496 -15.72 10.67 -17.15
C ILE A 496 -16.80 9.67 -16.70
N THR A 497 -16.44 8.39 -16.50
CA THR A 497 -17.41 7.35 -16.11
C THR A 497 -17.99 7.63 -14.73
N LYS A 498 -17.17 8.05 -13.76
CA LYS A 498 -17.62 8.45 -12.41
C LYS A 498 -18.61 9.61 -12.45
N SER A 499 -18.30 10.68 -13.18
CA SER A 499 -19.12 11.90 -13.19
C SER A 499 -20.34 11.82 -14.11
N MET A 500 -20.36 10.89 -15.08
CA MET A 500 -21.56 10.54 -15.84
C MET A 500 -22.49 9.57 -15.11
N ALA A 501 -21.98 8.77 -14.15
CA ALA A 501 -22.78 7.77 -13.45
C ALA A 501 -24.09 8.33 -12.85
N PRO A 502 -24.12 9.50 -12.15
CA PRO A 502 -25.37 10.12 -11.68
C PRO A 502 -26.43 10.32 -12.77
N ALA A 503 -26.05 10.72 -13.99
CA ALA A 503 -27.01 10.89 -15.08
C ALA A 503 -27.44 9.55 -15.70
N TYR A 504 -26.53 8.58 -15.80
CA TYR A 504 -26.91 7.22 -16.21
C TYR A 504 -27.85 6.57 -15.20
N ARG A 505 -27.66 6.82 -13.90
CA ARG A 505 -28.56 6.42 -12.81
C ARG A 505 -29.93 7.08 -12.95
N ILE A 506 -30.00 8.39 -13.17
CA ILE A 506 -31.25 9.12 -13.40
C ILE A 506 -31.98 8.57 -14.64
N CYS A 507 -31.27 8.36 -15.75
CA CYS A 507 -31.85 7.84 -17.00
C CYS A 507 -32.32 6.38 -16.88
N ALA A 508 -31.57 5.51 -16.21
CA ALA A 508 -31.83 4.08 -16.12
C ALA A 508 -33.15 3.72 -15.41
N ARG A 509 -33.77 4.67 -14.73
CA ARG A 509 -35.03 4.45 -14.02
C ARG A 509 -36.19 5.32 -14.51
N ASP A 510 -36.01 6.28 -15.43
CA ASP A 510 -37.08 7.17 -15.96
C ASP A 510 -38.15 6.38 -16.76
N ARG A 511 -39.44 6.75 -16.65
CA ARG A 511 -40.60 5.93 -17.12
C ARG A 511 -41.74 6.74 -17.76
N GLY A 512 -42.52 6.07 -18.62
CA GLY A 512 -43.69 6.63 -19.30
C GLY A 512 -43.42 7.04 -20.76
N SER A 513 -44.34 7.80 -21.36
CA SER A 513 -44.14 8.36 -22.70
C SER A 513 -43.07 9.46 -22.69
N GLY A 514 -42.34 9.62 -23.80
CA GLY A 514 -41.29 10.62 -23.94
C GLY A 514 -39.96 10.32 -23.23
N VAL A 515 -39.81 9.16 -22.57
CA VAL A 515 -38.58 8.76 -21.85
C VAL A 515 -37.33 8.93 -22.70
N HIS A 516 -37.30 8.45 -23.95
CA HIS A 516 -36.09 8.59 -24.78
C HIS A 516 -35.64 10.05 -24.92
N VAL A 517 -36.58 10.99 -25.09
CA VAL A 517 -36.29 12.42 -25.17
C VAL A 517 -35.82 12.95 -23.81
N ARG A 518 -36.46 12.55 -22.70
CA ARG A 518 -36.05 12.97 -21.34
C ARG A 518 -34.71 12.40 -20.91
N SER A 519 -34.41 11.13 -21.16
CA SER A 519 -33.11 10.51 -20.89
C SER A 519 -32.01 11.16 -21.75
N GLN A 520 -32.30 11.44 -23.03
CA GLN A 520 -31.39 12.20 -23.88
C GLN A 520 -31.17 13.61 -23.33
N CYS A 521 -32.24 14.32 -22.92
CA CYS A 521 -32.13 15.62 -22.24
C CYS A 521 -31.40 15.54 -20.89
N CYS A 522 -31.51 14.45 -20.12
CA CYS A 522 -30.83 14.28 -18.85
C CYS A 522 -29.31 14.07 -19.04
N ILE A 523 -28.91 13.18 -19.97
CA ILE A 523 -27.51 13.05 -20.40
C ILE A 523 -26.99 14.39 -20.94
N HIS A 524 -27.78 15.07 -21.78
CA HIS A 524 -27.42 16.37 -22.36
C HIS A 524 -27.30 17.46 -21.29
N ASN A 525 -28.14 17.45 -20.25
CA ASN A 525 -28.10 18.38 -19.12
C ASN A 525 -26.94 18.07 -18.16
N GLN A 526 -26.54 16.81 -17.98
CA GLN A 526 -25.31 16.47 -17.24
C GLN A 526 -24.08 17.03 -17.99
N VAL A 527 -24.04 16.80 -19.31
CA VAL A 527 -22.91 17.24 -20.15
C VAL A 527 -22.86 18.76 -20.33
N LYS A 528 -23.99 19.47 -20.34
CA LYS A 528 -24.05 20.93 -20.55
C LYS A 528 -24.25 21.79 -19.31
N ASN A 529 -24.97 21.31 -18.29
CA ASN A 529 -25.51 22.15 -17.22
C ASN A 529 -25.01 21.79 -15.81
N THR A 530 -24.53 20.57 -15.55
CA THR A 530 -24.00 20.17 -14.22
C THR A 530 -22.49 20.31 -14.10
N GLY A 531 -21.84 21.04 -15.02
CA GLY A 531 -20.39 21.31 -14.98
C GLY A 531 -19.53 20.05 -14.91
N ILE A 532 -19.89 18.98 -15.66
CA ILE A 532 -19.15 17.71 -15.58
C ILE A 532 -17.66 17.89 -15.90
N PHE A 533 -17.34 18.72 -16.89
CA PHE A 533 -15.96 19.03 -17.25
C PHE A 533 -15.27 19.88 -16.17
N ASP A 534 -15.98 20.80 -15.50
CA ASP A 534 -15.46 21.58 -14.37
C ASP A 534 -15.20 20.70 -13.12
N SER A 535 -15.96 19.61 -12.95
CA SER A 535 -15.75 18.62 -11.89
C SER A 535 -14.58 17.68 -12.21
N ILE A 536 -14.37 17.33 -13.47
CA ILE A 536 -13.22 16.55 -13.93
C ILE A 536 -11.95 17.42 -13.88
N ASP A 537 -12.02 18.68 -14.33
CA ASP A 537 -10.99 19.72 -14.18
C ASP A 537 -10.52 19.82 -12.73
N GLN A 538 -11.45 20.03 -11.78
CA GLN A 538 -11.13 20.07 -10.36
C GLN A 538 -10.45 18.79 -9.83
N GLU A 539 -10.88 17.59 -10.26
CA GLU A 539 -10.30 16.34 -9.77
C GLU A 539 -8.92 16.04 -10.39
N VAL A 540 -8.71 16.42 -11.66
CA VAL A 540 -7.39 16.42 -12.30
C VAL A 540 -6.49 17.47 -11.63
N GLN A 541 -6.98 18.68 -11.37
CA GLN A 541 -6.24 19.75 -10.69
C GLN A 541 -5.80 19.32 -9.28
N ARG A 542 -6.72 18.83 -8.44
CA ARG A 542 -6.39 18.25 -7.11
C ARG A 542 -5.36 17.13 -7.20
N SER A 543 -5.49 16.26 -8.21
CA SER A 543 -4.54 15.16 -8.42
C SER A 543 -3.16 15.67 -8.78
N LEU A 544 -3.04 16.64 -9.70
CA LEU A 544 -1.79 17.29 -10.10
C LEU A 544 -1.14 18.02 -8.92
N GLU A 545 -1.89 18.87 -8.21
CA GLU A 545 -1.44 19.57 -7.00
C GLU A 545 -0.91 18.58 -5.95
N ALA A 546 -1.63 17.47 -5.72
CA ALA A 546 -1.21 16.45 -4.77
C ALA A 546 0.00 15.63 -5.26
N PHE A 547 0.17 15.40 -6.56
CA PHE A 547 1.39 14.78 -7.11
C PHE A 547 2.58 15.73 -6.99
N ALA A 548 2.42 17.01 -7.36
CA ALA A 548 3.45 18.03 -7.19
C ALA A 548 3.84 18.17 -5.72
N HIS A 549 2.90 18.40 -4.80
CA HIS A 549 3.20 18.56 -3.37
C HIS A 549 3.90 17.33 -2.74
N ARG A 550 3.50 16.11 -3.12
CA ARG A 550 4.17 14.86 -2.69
C ARG A 550 5.60 14.76 -3.23
N THR A 551 5.80 14.99 -4.53
CA THR A 551 7.13 14.97 -5.15
C THR A 551 8.01 16.07 -4.58
N ALA A 552 7.49 17.28 -4.39
CA ALA A 552 8.20 18.44 -3.85
C ALA A 552 8.69 18.17 -2.43
N SER A 553 7.84 17.60 -1.57
CA SER A 553 8.21 17.27 -0.19
C SER A 553 9.16 16.06 -0.10
N SER A 554 9.00 15.06 -0.97
CA SER A 554 9.91 13.91 -1.06
C SER A 554 11.30 14.31 -1.57
N LEU A 555 11.36 15.23 -2.54
CA LEU A 555 12.59 15.81 -3.08
C LEU A 555 13.27 16.70 -2.02
N TYR A 556 12.49 17.56 -1.36
CA TYR A 556 12.94 18.43 -0.28
C TYR A 556 13.61 17.67 0.86
N GLU A 557 12.93 16.67 1.47
CA GLU A 557 13.50 15.93 2.61
C GLU A 557 14.74 15.12 2.20
N GLN A 558 14.81 14.58 0.97
CA GLN A 558 15.99 13.87 0.49
C GLN A 558 17.19 14.79 0.22
N VAL A 559 16.97 15.99 -0.33
CA VAL A 559 18.04 16.98 -0.55
C VAL A 559 18.47 17.64 0.77
N LYS A 560 17.52 17.91 1.67
CA LYS A 560 17.78 18.36 3.05
C LYS A 560 18.70 17.38 3.80
N GLY A 561 18.47 16.07 3.69
CA GLY A 561 19.37 15.06 4.26
C GLY A 561 20.79 15.04 3.65
N VAL A 562 20.98 15.59 2.44
CA VAL A 562 22.32 15.88 1.90
C VAL A 562 22.89 17.13 2.55
N PHE A 563 22.12 18.21 2.71
CA PHE A 563 22.59 19.45 3.35
C PHE A 563 22.96 19.27 4.83
N GLU A 564 22.16 18.52 5.59
CA GLU A 564 22.47 18.13 6.98
C GLU A 564 23.81 17.37 7.08
N ALA A 565 24.22 16.64 6.03
CA ALA A 565 25.54 16.01 5.94
C ALA A 565 26.67 17.02 5.66
N ILE A 566 26.39 18.12 4.97
CA ILE A 566 27.36 19.20 4.76
C ILE A 566 27.52 20.03 6.05
N ASP A 567 26.43 20.41 6.71
CA ASP A 567 26.46 21.06 8.03
C ASP A 567 27.27 20.22 9.04
N SER A 568 26.99 18.91 9.11
CA SER A 568 27.73 17.98 9.97
C SER A 568 29.23 17.94 9.65
N ALA A 569 29.59 17.97 8.36
CA ALA A 569 30.99 17.97 7.95
C ALA A 569 31.70 19.33 8.15
N ILE A 570 30.99 20.46 8.07
CA ILE A 570 31.58 21.78 8.36
C ILE A 570 31.72 21.99 9.88
N ALA A 571 30.71 21.63 10.66
CA ALA A 571 30.79 21.63 12.12
C ALA A 571 31.91 20.71 12.64
N ALA A 572 32.17 19.59 11.95
CA ALA A 572 33.32 18.73 12.20
C ALA A 572 34.69 19.41 11.94
N VAL A 573 34.79 20.39 11.04
CA VAL A 573 36.02 21.21 10.94
C VAL A 573 36.15 22.10 12.17
N ASP A 574 35.10 22.88 12.47
CA ASP A 574 35.14 23.95 13.48
C ASP A 574 35.16 23.45 14.93
N THR A 575 34.85 22.17 15.18
CA THR A 575 34.88 21.53 16.52
C THR A 575 36.11 20.65 16.76
N ALA A 576 37.07 20.61 15.83
CA ALA A 576 38.33 19.90 16.04
C ALA A 576 39.35 20.80 16.75
N ASP A 577 39.29 20.77 18.08
CA ASP A 577 40.27 21.43 18.95
C ASP A 577 41.63 20.70 18.88
N GLU A 578 42.70 21.44 18.57
CA GLU A 578 44.08 20.90 18.50
C GLU A 578 44.49 20.22 19.83
N THR A 579 43.97 20.70 20.98
CA THR A 579 44.25 20.12 22.30
C THR A 579 43.60 18.76 22.54
N LEU A 580 42.58 18.36 21.75
CA LEU A 580 42.00 17.02 21.82
C LEU A 580 42.96 15.94 21.28
N ILE A 581 43.83 16.30 20.33
CA ILE A 581 44.88 15.39 19.83
C ILE A 581 46.01 15.27 20.85
N GLU A 582 46.40 16.37 21.49
CA GLU A 582 47.42 16.35 22.56
C GLU A 582 46.95 15.52 23.78
N THR A 583 45.67 15.59 24.13
CA THR A 583 45.09 14.87 25.29
C THR A 583 44.72 13.41 24.99
N HIS A 584 44.36 13.07 23.75
CA HIS A 584 43.90 11.72 23.37
C HIS A 584 44.59 11.12 22.13
N PRO A 585 45.94 11.13 22.02
CA PRO A 585 46.65 10.77 20.79
C PRO A 585 46.37 9.34 20.30
N ALA A 586 46.27 8.36 21.21
CA ALA A 586 45.98 6.97 20.86
C ALA A 586 44.57 6.75 20.25
N PHE A 587 43.61 7.64 20.55
CA PHE A 587 42.29 7.60 19.92
C PHE A 587 42.35 8.12 18.48
N PHE A 588 43.09 9.21 18.23
CA PHE A 588 43.32 9.71 16.87
C PHE A 588 44.16 8.74 16.03
N GLU A 589 45.20 8.13 16.60
CA GLU A 589 45.94 7.03 15.94
C GLU A 589 45.01 5.87 15.54
N SER A 590 44.11 5.46 16.44
CA SER A 590 43.09 4.44 16.15
C SER A 590 42.14 4.87 15.03
N MET A 591 41.63 6.11 15.04
CA MET A 591 40.81 6.64 13.94
C MET A 591 41.57 6.71 12.62
N GLY A 592 42.85 7.10 12.62
CA GLY A 592 43.72 7.13 11.45
C GLY A 592 43.90 5.76 10.78
N HIS A 593 43.77 4.67 11.55
CA HIS A 593 43.69 3.31 11.01
C HIS A 593 42.28 2.89 10.56
N VAL A 594 41.23 3.31 11.28
CA VAL A 594 39.83 2.92 11.00
C VAL A 594 39.23 3.68 9.81
N LEU A 595 39.54 4.97 9.63
CA LEU A 595 38.96 5.82 8.59
C LEU A 595 39.30 5.35 7.16
N PRO A 596 40.55 5.02 6.80
CA PRO A 596 40.87 4.45 5.49
C PRO A 596 40.12 3.14 5.24
N TRP A 597 40.05 2.25 6.23
CA TRP A 597 39.32 0.99 6.12
C TRP A 597 37.81 1.21 5.93
N ALA A 598 37.21 2.15 6.66
CA ALA A 598 35.78 2.47 6.53
C ALA A 598 35.47 3.08 5.16
N LYS A 599 36.33 3.97 4.66
CA LYS A 599 36.25 4.60 3.35
C LYS A 599 36.38 3.59 2.21
N ASP A 600 37.34 2.66 2.32
CA ASP A 600 37.51 1.54 1.38
C ASP A 600 36.32 0.58 1.43
N PHE A 601 35.82 0.25 2.63
CA PHE A 601 34.66 -0.63 2.80
C PHE A 601 33.40 -0.06 2.14
N VAL A 602 33.11 1.23 2.36
CA VAL A 602 32.00 1.95 1.71
C VAL A 602 32.20 2.03 0.19
N THR A 603 33.41 2.37 -0.27
CA THR A 603 33.73 2.50 -1.70
C THR A 603 33.64 1.16 -2.42
N GLN A 604 34.16 0.07 -1.85
CA GLN A 604 34.04 -1.26 -2.42
C GLN A 604 32.59 -1.75 -2.44
N ARG A 605 31.79 -1.45 -1.42
CA ARG A 605 30.39 -1.91 -1.33
C ARG A 605 29.47 -1.19 -2.33
N THR A 606 29.73 0.08 -2.61
CA THR A 606 29.04 0.85 -3.67
C THR A 606 29.52 0.43 -5.06
N GLN A 607 30.82 0.26 -5.29
CA GLN A 607 31.38 -0.18 -6.58
C GLN A 607 30.94 -1.61 -6.96
N ARG A 608 31.03 -2.59 -6.06
CA ARG A 608 30.66 -4.00 -6.35
C ARG A 608 29.21 -4.18 -6.81
N ARG A 609 28.32 -3.21 -6.52
CA ARG A 609 26.94 -3.20 -7.03
C ARG A 609 26.78 -2.53 -8.40
N LYS A 610 27.65 -1.59 -8.81
CA LYS A 610 27.65 -1.04 -10.18
C LYS A 610 27.97 -2.14 -11.21
N CYS A 611 28.93 -3.01 -10.91
CA CYS A 611 29.29 -4.15 -11.75
C CYS A 611 28.15 -5.15 -12.00
N ALA A 612 27.15 -5.23 -11.11
CA ALA A 612 26.03 -6.17 -11.22
C ALA A 612 24.94 -5.73 -12.23
N PHE A 613 24.95 -4.46 -12.66
CA PHE A 613 23.97 -3.90 -13.61
C PHE A 613 24.51 -3.64 -15.02
N HIS A 614 25.82 -3.84 -15.26
CA HIS A 614 26.35 -3.89 -16.61
C HIS A 614 26.21 -5.31 -17.19
N ARG A 615 25.13 -5.55 -17.95
CA ARG A 615 25.18 -6.59 -18.99
C ARG A 615 26.13 -6.12 -20.10
N PRO A 616 27.01 -6.98 -20.66
CA PRO A 616 27.85 -6.60 -21.79
C PRO A 616 27.00 -6.15 -23.00
N GLY A 617 27.51 -5.16 -23.73
CA GLY A 617 26.83 -4.65 -24.92
C GLY A 617 26.77 -5.66 -26.06
N ILE A 618 25.75 -5.52 -26.91
CA ILE A 618 25.64 -6.30 -28.16
C ILE A 618 26.75 -5.83 -29.10
N MET A 619 27.80 -6.63 -29.25
CA MET A 619 28.78 -6.42 -30.33
C MET A 619 28.12 -6.74 -31.66
N SER A 620 27.96 -5.73 -32.51
CA SER A 620 27.69 -5.94 -33.93
C SER A 620 28.92 -6.48 -34.64
N THR A 621 28.88 -7.71 -35.13
CA THR A 621 29.89 -8.24 -36.06
C THR A 621 29.27 -8.45 -37.43
N SER A 622 29.52 -7.52 -38.35
CA SER A 622 29.10 -7.64 -39.75
C SER A 622 30.09 -8.51 -40.53
N LYS A 623 29.69 -9.74 -40.88
CA LYS A 623 30.00 -10.43 -42.14
C LYS A 623 29.23 -11.75 -42.24
#